data_AF-A0A7C9CX66-F1
#
_entry.id   AF-A0A7C9CX66-F1
#
_cell.length_a   1.000
_cell.length_b   1.000
_cell.length_c   1.000
_cell.angle_alpha   90.00
_cell.angle_beta   90.00
_cell.angle_gamma   90.00
#
_symmetry.space_group_name_H-M   'P 1'
#
loop_
_entity.id
_entity.type
_entity.pdbx_description
1 polymer ?
#
loop_
_entity_poly.entity_id
_entity_poly.type
_entity_poly.pdbx_seq_one_letter_code
_entity_poly.pdbx_strand_id
1 'polypeptide(L)'
;MEFRVLLSLCCFSFLLLFPHPSHGGWFNNLKNKRGSLVRLKSENVASSVRFDPTRVTQLSWHPRAFLYKGFLTHEECDHLIKLAKDKLEKSMVADNESGKSVESEVRTSSGMFLSKAQDEIVARIEERIAAWTFLPAENGEAIQILRYELGQKYEPHFDYFHDKVNQQLGGHRIATVLMYLSDVKKGGETVFPNAEGKVLQEKDDTWSDCAKKGYAV
;
A
#
# COMPACT_ATOMS: atom_id res chain seq x y z
N MET A 1 -20.55 -19.02 -5.84
CA MET A 1 -19.09 -18.95 -6.06
C MET A 1 -18.51 -18.08 -4.95
N GLU A 2 -17.78 -18.67 -4.01
CA GLU A 2 -17.10 -17.92 -2.94
C GLU A 2 -16.04 -17.01 -3.57
N PHE A 3 -16.28 -15.69 -3.53
CA PHE A 3 -15.29 -14.69 -3.86
C PHE A 3 -14.18 -14.75 -2.80
N ARG A 4 -12.96 -15.11 -3.21
CA ARG A 4 -11.76 -15.05 -2.37
C ARG A 4 -10.91 -13.88 -2.86
N VAL A 5 -11.27 -12.67 -2.44
CA VAL A 5 -10.64 -11.43 -2.89
C VAL A 5 -9.71 -10.94 -1.80
N LEU A 6 -8.45 -10.76 -2.17
CA LEU A 6 -7.39 -10.41 -1.25
C LEU A 6 -6.56 -9.31 -1.89
N LEU A 7 -6.66 -8.14 -1.25
CA LEU A 7 -5.66 -7.08 -1.14
C LEU A 7 -5.69 -5.93 -2.14
N SER A 8 -6.20 -4.80 -1.63
CA SER A 8 -5.97 -3.44 -2.12
C SER A 8 -4.57 -2.97 -1.70
N LEU A 9 -3.64 -2.86 -2.64
CA LEU A 9 -2.32 -2.25 -2.45
C LEU A 9 -2.44 -0.73 -2.67
N CYS A 10 -2.18 0.09 -1.65
CA CYS A 10 -1.87 1.52 -1.84
C CYS A 10 -0.44 1.73 -1.36
N CYS A 11 0.49 1.85 -2.30
CA CYS A 11 1.88 2.16 -2.00
C CYS A 11 2.08 3.67 -2.08
N PHE A 12 2.77 4.24 -1.10
CA PHE A 12 3.11 5.66 -1.10
C PHE A 12 4.52 5.86 -1.65
N SER A 13 4.67 6.71 -2.67
CA SER A 13 5.97 7.06 -3.26
C SER A 13 6.39 8.49 -2.90
N PHE A 14 7.70 8.73 -2.73
CA PHE A 14 8.24 10.05 -2.40
C PHE A 14 8.77 10.75 -3.67
N LEU A 15 8.10 11.81 -4.13
CA LEU A 15 8.62 12.69 -5.18
C LEU A 15 9.43 13.82 -4.55
N LEU A 16 10.76 13.80 -4.72
CA LEU A 16 11.61 14.96 -4.42
C LEU A 16 11.47 16.00 -5.54
N LEU A 17 10.51 16.91 -5.43
CA LEU A 17 10.48 18.12 -6.23
C LEU A 17 11.47 19.14 -5.65
N PHE A 18 12.76 19.03 -6.01
CA PHE A 18 13.67 20.17 -5.89
C PHE A 18 13.57 20.99 -7.18
N PRO A 19 13.14 22.27 -7.15
CA PRO A 19 13.20 23.11 -8.32
C PRO A 19 14.67 23.35 -8.68
N HIS A 20 15.08 22.94 -9.88
CA HIS A 20 16.37 23.31 -10.46
C HIS A 20 16.41 24.83 -10.67
N PRO A 21 17.40 25.56 -10.14
CA PRO A 21 17.60 26.95 -10.49
C PRO A 21 18.33 27.01 -11.84
N SER A 22 17.63 27.49 -12.87
CA SER A 22 18.26 27.96 -14.10
C SER A 22 19.10 29.20 -13.79
N HIS A 23 20.41 29.09 -14.01
CA HIS A 23 21.36 30.19 -13.84
C HIS A 23 21.19 31.23 -14.97
N GLY A 24 20.78 32.44 -14.59
CA GLY A 24 20.89 33.68 -15.35
C GLY A 24 20.81 34.84 -14.36
N GLY A 25 21.89 35.59 -14.23
CA GLY A 25 22.22 36.34 -13.02
C GLY A 25 21.31 37.52 -12.68
N TRP A 26 21.09 37.70 -11.37
CA TRP A 26 20.87 39.00 -10.77
C TRP A 26 21.36 38.97 -9.31
N PHE A 27 22.66 39.20 -9.13
CA PHE A 27 23.19 39.61 -7.83
C PHE A 27 22.75 41.05 -7.54
N ASN A 28 22.49 41.30 -6.25
CA ASN A 28 22.33 42.61 -5.59
C ASN A 28 20.91 43.13 -5.40
N ASN A 29 20.14 42.50 -4.49
CA ASN A 29 19.62 43.20 -3.31
C ASN A 29 18.80 42.26 -2.43
N LEU A 30 19.15 42.19 -1.14
CA LEU A 30 18.35 41.76 0.04
C LEU A 30 19.23 41.09 1.11
N LYS A 31 20.34 41.75 1.48
CA LYS A 31 20.92 41.60 2.82
C LYS A 31 20.12 42.47 3.79
N ASN A 32 19.00 41.96 4.29
CA ASN A 32 18.42 42.23 5.62
C ASN A 32 16.92 41.91 5.60
N LYS A 33 16.55 40.74 6.12
CA LYS A 33 15.51 40.58 7.14
C LYS A 33 15.52 39.14 7.64
N ARG A 34 16.03 38.99 8.86
CA ARG A 34 15.93 37.77 9.67
C ARG A 34 14.46 37.44 9.91
N GLY A 35 14.13 36.16 9.82
CA GLY A 35 12.94 35.56 10.42
C GLY A 35 11.63 35.77 9.67
N SER A 36 11.47 35.15 8.49
CA SER A 36 10.14 34.83 7.99
C SER A 36 9.77 33.43 8.48
N LEU A 37 9.09 33.36 9.62
CA LEU A 37 8.28 32.20 9.98
C LEU A 37 7.37 31.92 8.78
N VAL A 38 7.55 30.76 8.14
CA VAL A 38 6.57 30.22 7.22
C VAL A 38 5.30 30.04 8.04
N ARG A 39 4.40 31.02 7.92
CA ARG A 39 3.04 30.93 8.41
C ARG A 39 2.38 29.85 7.57
N LEU A 40 2.46 28.60 8.04
CA LEU A 40 1.56 27.55 7.61
C LEU A 40 0.16 28.12 7.84
N LYS A 41 -0.51 28.50 6.75
CA LYS A 41 -1.95 28.66 6.79
C LYS A 41 -2.48 27.27 7.13
N SER A 42 -2.73 27.06 8.42
CA SER A 42 -3.62 26.03 8.92
C SER A 42 -5.00 26.42 8.38
N GLU A 43 -5.27 26.03 7.15
CA GLU A 43 -6.63 25.72 6.78
C GLU A 43 -6.93 24.42 7.52
N ASN A 44 -7.76 24.54 8.56
CA ASN A 44 -8.30 23.44 9.35
C ASN A 44 -9.13 22.53 8.44
N VAL A 45 -8.48 21.68 7.67
CA VAL A 45 -9.05 20.39 7.27
C VAL A 45 -8.45 19.38 8.24
N ALA A 46 -8.84 19.47 9.51
CA ALA A 46 -8.64 18.35 10.41
C ALA A 46 -9.43 17.20 9.79
N SER A 47 -8.73 16.20 9.22
CA SER A 47 -9.38 15.00 8.72
C SER A 47 -10.30 14.49 9.83
N SER A 48 -11.59 14.37 9.54
CA SER A 48 -12.57 13.89 10.51
C SER A 48 -12.38 12.39 10.82
N VAL A 49 -11.41 11.75 10.16
CA VAL A 49 -11.07 10.35 10.34
C VAL A 49 -10.46 10.15 11.73
N ARG A 50 -11.16 9.41 12.58
CA ARG A 50 -10.69 9.01 13.91
C ARG A 50 -10.29 7.55 13.90
N PHE A 51 -9.13 7.26 14.47
CA PHE A 51 -8.65 5.89 14.69
C PHE A 51 -8.79 5.52 16.15
N ASP A 52 -9.25 4.28 16.38
CA ASP A 52 -9.29 3.67 17.69
C ASP A 52 -7.98 2.87 17.88
N PRO A 53 -7.06 3.34 18.73
CA PRO A 53 -5.77 2.68 18.93
C PRO A 53 -5.92 1.27 19.53
N THR A 54 -7.04 0.95 20.18
CA THR A 54 -7.28 -0.39 20.74
C THR A 54 -7.50 -1.46 19.66
N ARG A 55 -7.80 -1.04 18.42
CA ARG A 55 -7.97 -1.92 17.26
C ARG A 55 -6.66 -2.21 16.53
N VAL A 56 -5.55 -1.63 16.99
CA VAL A 56 -4.22 -1.78 16.41
C VAL A 56 -3.45 -2.86 17.15
N THR A 57 -2.91 -3.82 16.42
CA THR A 57 -1.97 -4.82 16.95
C THR A 57 -0.63 -4.63 16.26
N GLN A 58 0.42 -4.37 17.04
CA GLN A 58 1.78 -4.37 16.53
C GLN A 58 2.23 -5.82 16.31
N LEU A 59 2.59 -6.13 15.06
CA LEU A 59 3.02 -7.47 14.67
C LEU A 59 4.54 -7.61 14.75
N SER A 60 5.27 -6.58 14.29
CA SER A 60 6.73 -6.54 14.32
C SER A 60 7.25 -5.10 14.29
N TRP A 61 8.43 -4.87 14.86
CA TRP A 61 9.21 -3.64 14.69
C TRP A 61 10.22 -3.76 13.54
N HIS A 62 10.64 -4.97 13.17
CA HIS A 62 11.56 -5.25 12.07
C HIS A 62 11.00 -6.39 11.18
N PRO A 63 10.45 -6.09 9.99
CA PRO A 63 10.03 -4.75 9.55
C PRO A 63 8.87 -4.22 10.40
N ARG A 64 8.62 -2.90 10.35
CA ARG A 64 7.46 -2.30 11.01
C ARG A 64 6.17 -2.82 10.37
N ALA A 65 5.40 -3.60 11.11
CA ALA A 65 4.14 -4.18 10.65
C ALA A 65 3.07 -4.03 11.74
N PHE A 66 1.92 -3.47 11.36
CA PHE A 66 0.78 -3.23 12.23
C PHE A 66 -0.49 -3.73 11.56
N LEU A 67 -1.33 -4.43 12.32
CA LEU A 67 -2.66 -4.85 11.90
C LEU A 67 -3.70 -3.92 12.51
N TYR A 68 -4.52 -3.29 11.68
CA TYR A 68 -5.69 -2.53 12.13
C TYR A 68 -6.95 -3.34 11.87
N LYS A 69 -7.64 -3.78 12.93
CA LYS A 69 -8.88 -4.57 12.79
C LYS A 69 -10.03 -3.69 12.33
N GLY A 70 -10.79 -4.14 11.32
CA GLY A 70 -11.93 -3.48 10.69
C GLY A 70 -11.66 -2.02 10.29
N PHE A 71 -10.57 -1.86 9.54
CA PHE A 71 -10.20 -0.63 8.85
C PHE A 71 -11.22 -0.26 7.76
N LEU A 72 -11.76 -1.28 7.08
CA LEU A 72 -12.89 -1.18 6.14
C LEU A 72 -14.15 -1.73 6.80
N THR A 73 -15.29 -1.15 6.42
CA THR A 73 -16.63 -1.71 6.68
C THR A 73 -16.91 -2.85 5.71
N HIS A 74 -17.89 -3.72 6.03
CA HIS A 74 -18.28 -4.81 5.14
C HIS A 74 -18.84 -4.27 3.81
N GLU A 75 -19.58 -3.16 3.87
CA GLU A 75 -20.14 -2.48 2.71
C GLU A 75 -19.05 -1.91 1.78
N GLU A 76 -17.97 -1.36 2.36
CA GLU A 76 -16.81 -0.91 1.60
C GLU A 76 -16.09 -2.08 0.92
N CYS A 77 -15.92 -3.21 1.62
CA CYS A 77 -15.34 -4.42 1.03
C CYS A 77 -16.18 -4.92 -0.15
N ASP A 78 -17.49 -5.07 0.03
CA ASP A 78 -18.41 -5.51 -1.02
C ASP A 78 -18.43 -4.56 -2.22
N HIS A 79 -18.35 -3.25 -1.96
CA HIS A 79 -18.27 -2.23 -3.01
C HIS A 79 -16.99 -2.38 -3.85
N LEU A 80 -15.82 -2.49 -3.20
CA LEU A 80 -14.55 -2.69 -3.90
C LEU A 80 -14.53 -3.99 -4.72
N ILE A 81 -15.10 -5.08 -4.17
CA ILE A 81 -15.24 -6.36 -4.89
C ILE A 81 -16.14 -6.19 -6.12
N LYS A 82 -17.27 -5.49 -5.97
CA LYS A 82 -18.21 -5.24 -7.07
C LYS A 82 -17.58 -4.41 -8.19
N LEU A 83 -16.79 -3.40 -7.86
CA LEU A 83 -16.08 -2.59 -8.86
C LEU A 83 -15.10 -3.42 -9.70
N ALA A 84 -14.55 -4.50 -9.12
CA ALA A 84 -13.52 -5.34 -9.73
C ALA A 84 -14.04 -6.58 -10.46
N LYS A 85 -15.23 -7.09 -10.10
CA LYS A 85 -15.74 -8.42 -10.48
C LYS A 85 -15.52 -8.84 -11.95
N ASP A 86 -15.69 -7.92 -12.90
CA ASP A 86 -15.63 -8.21 -14.34
C ASP A 86 -14.43 -7.54 -15.05
N LYS A 87 -13.44 -7.07 -14.29
CA LYS A 87 -12.29 -6.28 -14.80
C LYS A 87 -10.92 -6.85 -14.41
N LEU A 88 -10.89 -8.00 -13.76
CA LEU A 88 -9.66 -8.64 -13.30
C LEU A 88 -8.94 -9.32 -14.47
N GLU A 89 -7.68 -8.98 -14.65
CA GLU A 89 -6.78 -9.60 -15.64
C GLU A 89 -5.62 -10.31 -14.95
N LYS A 90 -4.85 -11.14 -15.66
CA LYS A 90 -3.69 -11.81 -15.07
C LYS A 90 -2.71 -10.77 -14.52
N SER A 91 -2.28 -10.94 -13.26
CA SER A 91 -1.39 -9.98 -12.62
C SER A 91 0.02 -10.04 -13.20
N MET A 92 0.64 -8.87 -13.30
CA MET A 92 1.99 -8.68 -13.80
C MET A 92 2.94 -8.26 -12.66
N VAL A 93 4.24 -8.37 -12.92
CA VAL A 93 5.31 -7.86 -12.04
C VAL A 93 6.22 -6.92 -12.84
N ALA A 94 6.88 -5.98 -12.15
CA ALA A 94 7.92 -5.17 -12.78
C ALA A 94 9.19 -6.01 -12.93
N ASP A 95 9.73 -6.06 -14.15
CA ASP A 95 11.02 -6.65 -14.43
C ASP A 95 12.15 -5.82 -13.81
N ASN A 96 13.06 -6.47 -13.08
CA ASN A 96 14.08 -5.79 -12.27
C ASN A 96 15.14 -5.06 -13.11
N GLU A 97 15.32 -5.43 -14.39
CA GLU A 97 16.32 -4.82 -15.26
C GLU A 97 15.69 -3.72 -16.13
N SER A 98 14.60 -4.06 -16.81
CA SER A 98 13.95 -3.19 -17.80
C SER A 98 12.85 -2.31 -17.23
N GLY A 99 12.34 -2.61 -16.04
CA GLY A 99 11.17 -1.94 -15.43
C GLY A 99 9.84 -2.24 -16.12
N LYS A 100 9.82 -3.11 -17.15
CA LYS A 100 8.60 -3.45 -17.90
C LYS A 100 7.69 -4.36 -17.11
N SER A 101 6.39 -4.22 -17.33
CA SER A 101 5.37 -5.12 -16.78
C SER A 101 5.40 -6.47 -17.53
N VAL A 102 5.68 -7.57 -16.83
CA VAL A 102 5.82 -8.92 -17.40
C VAL A 102 4.96 -9.95 -16.66
N GLU A 103 4.55 -11.01 -17.37
CA GLU A 103 3.88 -12.15 -16.74
C GLU A 103 4.84 -12.86 -15.79
N SER A 104 4.30 -13.40 -14.71
CA SER A 104 5.09 -13.99 -13.64
C SER A 104 4.57 -15.36 -13.23
N GLU A 105 5.49 -16.29 -12.98
CA GLU A 105 5.18 -17.53 -12.26
C GLU A 105 5.21 -17.34 -10.74
N VAL A 106 5.80 -16.25 -10.25
CA VAL A 106 5.92 -15.97 -8.81
C VAL A 106 4.73 -15.19 -8.25
N ARG A 107 4.00 -14.46 -9.10
CA ARG A 107 2.69 -13.86 -8.80
C ARG A 107 1.65 -14.45 -9.74
N THR A 108 0.76 -15.28 -9.20
CA THR A 108 -0.24 -16.00 -10.02
C THR A 108 -1.65 -15.49 -9.84
N SER A 109 -1.85 -14.33 -9.22
CA SER A 109 -3.15 -13.68 -9.04
C SER A 109 -3.73 -13.13 -10.34
N SER A 110 -5.01 -12.76 -10.27
CA SER A 110 -5.61 -11.77 -11.17
C SER A 110 -5.77 -10.43 -10.45
N GLY A 111 -5.79 -9.31 -11.18
CA GLY A 111 -5.79 -7.98 -10.60
C GLY A 111 -6.27 -6.88 -11.52
N MET A 112 -6.58 -5.73 -10.94
CA MET A 112 -6.88 -4.48 -11.64
C MET A 112 -6.55 -3.26 -10.77
N PHE A 113 -6.48 -2.07 -11.37
CA PHE A 113 -6.36 -0.82 -10.63
C PHE A 113 -7.66 -0.02 -10.72
N LEU A 114 -8.17 0.44 -9.58
CA LEU A 114 -9.21 1.46 -9.55
C LEU A 114 -8.60 2.80 -9.95
N SER A 115 -9.40 3.70 -10.51
CA SER A 115 -8.95 5.09 -10.71
C SER A 115 -8.86 5.81 -9.35
N LYS A 116 -7.93 6.76 -9.20
CA LYS A 116 -7.89 7.61 -8.00
C LYS A 116 -9.23 8.33 -7.82
N ALA A 117 -9.75 8.34 -6.59
CA ALA A 117 -11.04 8.94 -6.26
C ALA A 117 -12.17 8.56 -7.25
N GLN A 118 -12.17 7.31 -7.76
CA GLN A 118 -13.10 6.85 -8.80
C GLN A 118 -14.57 7.09 -8.43
N ASP A 119 -14.89 6.92 -7.14
CA ASP A 119 -16.16 7.32 -6.55
C ASP A 119 -15.94 7.79 -5.10
N GLU A 120 -17.01 8.26 -4.46
CA GLU A 120 -16.93 8.79 -3.10
C GLU A 120 -16.50 7.75 -2.05
N ILE A 121 -16.79 6.46 -2.26
CA ILE A 121 -16.37 5.40 -1.34
C ILE A 121 -14.85 5.20 -1.48
N VAL A 122 -14.36 5.08 -2.70
CA VAL A 122 -12.91 4.97 -2.99
C VAL A 122 -12.16 6.18 -2.44
N ALA A 123 -12.65 7.40 -2.69
CA ALA A 123 -12.03 8.63 -2.21
C ALA A 123 -11.94 8.68 -0.67
N ARG A 124 -13.01 8.28 0.04
CA ARG A 124 -13.00 8.22 1.52
C ARG A 124 -12.03 7.15 2.05
N ILE A 125 -11.87 6.03 1.34
CA ILE A 125 -10.89 5.00 1.72
C ILE A 125 -9.48 5.55 1.52
N GLU A 126 -9.18 6.20 0.40
CA GLU A 126 -7.88 6.83 0.12
C GLU A 126 -7.53 7.90 1.18
N GLU A 127 -8.49 8.75 1.57
CA GLU A 127 -8.33 9.72 2.65
C GLU A 127 -8.03 9.03 3.99
N ARG A 128 -8.74 7.94 4.31
CA ARG A 128 -8.52 7.16 5.54
C ARG A 128 -7.13 6.52 5.55
N ILE A 129 -6.66 6.01 4.41
CA ILE A 129 -5.29 5.47 4.28
C ILE A 129 -4.28 6.57 4.55
N ALA A 130 -4.42 7.75 3.92
CA ALA A 130 -3.53 8.89 4.12
C ALA A 130 -3.48 9.33 5.60
N ALA A 131 -4.64 9.41 6.25
CA ALA A 131 -4.73 9.75 7.67
C ALA A 131 -4.07 8.69 8.58
N TRP A 132 -4.20 7.40 8.26
CA TRP A 132 -3.61 6.31 9.02
C TRP A 132 -2.08 6.25 8.89
N THR A 133 -1.58 6.44 7.68
CA THR A 133 -0.14 6.35 7.38
C THR A 133 0.61 7.63 7.72
N PHE A 134 -0.11 8.74 7.95
CA PHE A 134 0.43 10.09 8.02
C PHE A 134 1.18 10.51 6.75
N LEU A 135 0.79 9.95 5.60
CA LEU A 135 1.35 10.26 4.29
C LEU A 135 0.30 10.98 3.42
N PRO A 136 0.69 11.99 2.62
CA PRO A 136 -0.26 12.71 1.75
C PRO A 136 -0.94 11.77 0.75
N ALA A 137 -2.23 11.95 0.51
CA ALA A 137 -3.00 11.11 -0.41
C ALA A 137 -2.48 11.17 -1.86
N GLU A 138 -1.86 12.28 -2.23
CA GLU A 138 -1.25 12.50 -3.55
C GLU A 138 -0.12 11.51 -3.82
N ASN A 139 0.59 11.10 -2.77
CA ASN A 139 1.72 10.17 -2.83
C ASN A 139 1.26 8.71 -2.98
N GLY A 140 -0.01 8.41 -2.67
CA GLY A 140 -0.56 7.06 -2.81
C GLY A 140 -0.72 6.67 -4.27
N GLU A 141 -0.31 5.47 -4.65
CA GLU A 141 -0.68 4.85 -5.91
C GLU A 141 -2.17 4.50 -5.92
N ALA A 142 -2.74 4.33 -7.12
CA ALA A 142 -4.13 3.94 -7.25
C ALA A 142 -4.37 2.56 -6.63
N ILE A 143 -5.53 2.35 -6.01
CA ILE A 143 -5.87 1.10 -5.34
C ILE A 143 -5.79 -0.09 -6.31
N GLN A 144 -4.90 -1.04 -6.03
CA GLN A 144 -4.79 -2.28 -6.80
C GLN A 144 -5.63 -3.40 -6.17
N ILE A 145 -6.71 -3.84 -6.81
CA ILE A 145 -7.50 -5.00 -6.35
C ILE A 145 -6.91 -6.28 -6.89
N LEU A 146 -6.76 -7.29 -6.03
CA LEU A 146 -6.21 -8.60 -6.38
C LEU A 146 -7.13 -9.74 -5.97
N ARG A 147 -7.11 -10.82 -6.75
CA ARG A 147 -7.87 -12.05 -6.51
C ARG A 147 -6.96 -13.26 -6.68
N TYR A 148 -7.01 -14.12 -5.67
CA TYR A 148 -6.28 -15.37 -5.62
C TYR A 148 -7.27 -16.54 -5.59
N GLU A 149 -7.18 -17.41 -6.58
CA GLU A 149 -7.88 -18.69 -6.62
C GLU A 149 -7.13 -19.75 -5.82
N LEU A 150 -7.75 -20.91 -5.63
CA LEU A 150 -7.13 -22.02 -4.89
C LEU A 150 -5.80 -22.42 -5.56
N GLY A 151 -4.72 -22.40 -4.77
CA GLY A 151 -3.37 -22.72 -5.23
C GLY A 151 -2.60 -21.54 -5.84
N GLN A 152 -3.24 -20.40 -6.07
CA GLN A 152 -2.53 -19.17 -6.46
C GLN A 152 -1.81 -18.55 -5.26
N LYS A 153 -0.73 -17.83 -5.55
CA LYS A 153 0.17 -17.28 -4.54
C LYS A 153 0.94 -16.08 -5.06
N TYR A 154 1.62 -15.41 -4.12
CA TYR A 154 2.70 -14.49 -4.41
C TYR A 154 3.90 -14.92 -3.56
N GLU A 155 5.04 -15.19 -4.19
CA GLU A 155 6.30 -15.47 -3.48
C GLU A 155 6.81 -14.25 -2.67
N PRO A 156 7.61 -14.45 -1.61
CA PRO A 156 8.20 -13.35 -0.87
C PRO A 156 8.96 -12.36 -1.78
N HIS A 157 8.67 -11.07 -1.61
CA HIS A 157 9.24 -9.99 -2.42
C HIS A 157 9.34 -8.69 -1.61
N PHE A 158 9.91 -7.67 -2.23
CA PHE A 158 9.88 -6.30 -1.74
C PHE A 158 8.92 -5.47 -2.58
N ASP A 159 8.19 -4.55 -1.94
CA ASP A 159 7.30 -3.63 -2.65
C ASP A 159 8.06 -2.50 -3.34
N TYR A 160 9.29 -2.17 -2.89
CA TYR A 160 10.09 -1.14 -3.51
C TYR A 160 10.67 -1.61 -4.85
N PHE A 161 10.90 -0.66 -5.76
CA PHE A 161 11.47 -0.95 -7.07
C PHE A 161 12.97 -1.26 -7.00
N HIS A 162 13.40 -2.31 -7.67
CA HIS A 162 14.83 -2.57 -7.91
C HIS A 162 15.34 -1.86 -9.17
N ASP A 163 14.45 -1.62 -10.15
CA ASP A 163 14.80 -1.02 -11.42
C ASP A 163 14.90 0.51 -11.32
N LYS A 164 15.84 1.09 -12.07
CA LYS A 164 16.07 2.54 -12.05
C LYS A 164 14.97 3.35 -12.73
N VAL A 165 14.19 2.73 -13.62
CA VAL A 165 13.20 3.42 -14.45
C VAL A 165 12.01 3.84 -13.59
N ASN A 166 11.41 2.89 -12.86
CA ASN A 166 10.30 3.15 -11.96
C ASN A 166 10.72 4.04 -10.78
N GLN A 167 11.95 3.88 -10.28
CA GLN A 167 12.53 4.78 -9.28
C GLN A 167 12.61 6.24 -9.76
N GLN A 168 13.00 6.47 -11.01
CA GLN A 168 13.08 7.83 -11.58
C GLN A 168 11.71 8.42 -11.89
N LEU A 169 10.74 7.60 -12.29
CA LEU A 169 9.41 8.06 -12.66
C LEU A 169 8.54 8.40 -11.45
N GLY A 170 8.56 7.57 -10.41
CA GLY A 170 7.66 7.70 -9.25
C GLY A 170 8.35 7.84 -7.90
N GLY A 171 9.64 7.54 -7.81
CA GLY A 171 10.34 7.35 -6.54
C GLY A 171 10.19 5.93 -5.99
N HIS A 172 10.75 5.68 -4.81
CA HIS A 172 10.54 4.40 -4.10
C HIS A 172 9.26 4.44 -3.27
N ARG A 173 8.63 3.26 -3.16
CA ARG A 173 7.55 3.00 -2.22
C ARG A 173 8.10 2.89 -0.80
N ILE A 174 7.56 3.67 0.13
CA ILE A 174 8.04 3.74 1.52
C ILE A 174 7.15 3.01 2.52
N ALA A 175 5.90 2.76 2.15
CA ALA A 175 4.90 2.06 2.96
C ALA A 175 3.85 1.45 2.05
N THR A 176 3.26 0.35 2.53
CA THR A 176 2.18 -0.37 1.86
C THR A 176 1.08 -0.64 2.87
N VAL A 177 -0.16 -0.31 2.48
CA VAL A 177 -1.35 -0.72 3.22
C VAL A 177 -2.01 -1.86 2.46
N LEU A 178 -2.13 -3.01 3.15
CA LEU A 178 -2.75 -4.23 2.66
C LEU A 178 -4.13 -4.37 3.31
N MET A 179 -5.20 -4.33 2.52
CA MET A 179 -6.58 -4.43 3.04
C MET A 179 -7.26 -5.72 2.56
N TYR A 180 -7.61 -6.60 3.50
CA TYR A 180 -8.32 -7.86 3.25
C TYR A 180 -9.81 -7.58 2.98
N LEU A 181 -10.33 -8.04 1.83
CA LEU A 181 -11.71 -7.75 1.39
C LEU A 181 -12.69 -8.90 1.63
N SER A 182 -12.20 -10.10 1.94
CA SER A 182 -13.02 -11.28 2.23
C SER A 182 -12.32 -12.21 3.22
N ASP A 183 -13.09 -12.95 4.00
CA ASP A 183 -12.57 -13.98 4.89
C ASP A 183 -12.12 -15.22 4.11
N VAL A 184 -10.96 -15.77 4.46
CA VAL A 184 -10.39 -16.96 3.85
C VAL A 184 -10.35 -18.10 4.87
N LYS A 185 -10.97 -19.23 4.53
CA LYS A 185 -11.10 -20.39 5.45
C LYS A 185 -9.79 -21.11 5.74
N LYS A 186 -8.85 -21.13 4.78
CA LYS A 186 -7.58 -21.86 4.87
C LYS A 186 -6.55 -21.24 3.92
N GLY A 187 -5.34 -20.98 4.42
CA GLY A 187 -4.26 -20.35 3.67
C GLY A 187 -4.54 -18.88 3.30
N GLY A 188 -3.70 -18.31 2.42
CA GLY A 188 -3.85 -16.94 1.91
C GLY A 188 -3.24 -15.87 2.82
N GLU A 189 -2.35 -16.27 3.72
CA GLU A 189 -1.75 -15.41 4.72
C GLU A 189 -0.72 -14.47 4.11
N THR A 190 -0.61 -13.26 4.65
CA THR A 190 0.53 -12.39 4.36
C THR A 190 1.67 -12.79 5.28
N VAL A 191 2.74 -13.33 4.71
CA VAL A 191 3.88 -13.84 5.47
C VAL A 191 5.05 -12.87 5.38
N PHE A 192 5.63 -12.53 6.52
CA PHE A 192 6.87 -11.78 6.66
C PHE A 192 7.99 -12.73 7.12
N PRO A 193 8.77 -13.34 6.20
CA PRO A 193 9.76 -14.38 6.55
C PRO A 193 10.89 -13.87 7.44
N ASN A 194 11.22 -12.59 7.29
CA ASN A 194 12.31 -11.93 7.99
C ASN A 194 11.83 -11.14 9.22
N ALA A 195 10.55 -11.27 9.61
CA ALA A 195 10.02 -10.59 10.77
C ALA A 195 10.52 -11.22 12.09
N GLU A 196 10.72 -10.35 13.08
CA GLU A 196 10.85 -10.76 14.47
C GLU A 196 9.58 -11.49 14.94
N GLY A 197 9.71 -12.36 15.95
CA GLY A 197 8.55 -13.04 16.55
C GLY A 197 7.95 -14.18 15.72
N LYS A 198 8.59 -14.62 14.62
CA LYS A 198 8.12 -15.76 13.80
C LYS A 198 7.83 -17.05 14.58
N VAL A 199 8.53 -17.26 15.70
CA VAL A 199 8.40 -18.43 16.59
C VAL A 199 7.29 -18.29 17.64
N LEU A 200 6.67 -17.12 17.76
CA LEU A 200 5.65 -16.82 18.77
C LEU A 200 4.22 -17.15 18.30
N GLN A 201 4.04 -17.52 17.02
CA GLN A 201 2.75 -17.90 16.47
C GLN A 201 2.61 -19.42 16.47
N GLU A 202 1.74 -19.95 17.33
CA GLU A 202 1.25 -21.32 17.18
C GLU A 202 0.40 -21.39 15.90
N LYS A 203 0.73 -22.35 15.03
CA LYS A 203 0.08 -22.54 13.73
C LYS A 203 -0.52 -23.93 13.68
N ASP A 204 -1.84 -23.98 13.51
CA ASP A 204 -2.58 -25.22 13.31
C ASP A 204 -2.65 -25.62 11.82
N ASP A 205 -3.44 -26.65 11.51
CA ASP A 205 -3.58 -27.21 10.16
C ASP A 205 -4.40 -26.34 9.18
N THR A 206 -4.93 -25.20 9.64
CA THR A 206 -5.57 -24.19 8.78
C THR A 206 -4.56 -23.25 8.13
N TRP A 207 -3.32 -23.23 8.64
CA TRP A 207 -2.24 -22.44 8.05
C TRP A 207 -1.62 -23.13 6.85
N SER A 208 -1.20 -22.33 5.87
CA SER A 208 -0.42 -22.80 4.73
C SER A 208 1.02 -23.15 5.13
N ASP A 209 1.69 -23.95 4.30
CA ASP A 209 3.12 -24.23 4.49
C ASP A 209 3.99 -22.97 4.35
N CYS A 210 3.51 -21.96 3.62
CA CYS A 210 4.17 -20.66 3.53
C CYS A 210 4.16 -19.94 4.90
N ALA A 211 3.04 -19.96 5.61
CA ALA A 211 2.93 -19.30 6.90
C ALA A 211 3.91 -19.84 7.94
N LYS A 212 4.30 -21.12 7.85
CA LYS A 212 5.31 -21.72 8.74
C LYS A 212 6.70 -21.07 8.62
N LYS A 213 6.96 -20.32 7.54
CA LYS A 213 8.28 -19.73 7.24
C LYS A 213 8.48 -18.32 7.82
N GLY A 214 7.48 -17.71 8.46
CA GLY A 214 7.57 -16.33 8.96
C GLY A 214 6.48 -15.95 9.95
N TYR A 215 6.43 -14.68 10.33
CA TYR A 215 5.25 -14.13 10.99
C TYR A 215 4.15 -13.95 9.94
N ALA A 216 2.95 -14.46 10.18
CA ALA A 216 1.88 -14.52 9.19
C ALA A 216 0.57 -13.90 9.72
N VAL A 217 -0.19 -13.27 8.82
CA VAL A 217 -1.44 -12.54 9.12
C VAL A 217 -2.56 -12.97 8.19
#